data_AF-D3FQ64-F1
#
_entry.id   AF-D3FQ64-F1
#
_cell.length_a   1.000
_cell.length_b   1.000
_cell.length_c   1.000
_cell.angle_alpha   90.00
_cell.angle_beta   90.00
_cell.angle_gamma   90.00
#
_symmetry.space_group_name_H-M   'P 1'
#
loop_
_entity.id
_entity.type
_entity.pdbx_description
1 polymer ?
#
loop_
_entity_poly.entity_id
_entity_poly.type
_entity_poly.pdbx_seq_one_letter_code
_entity_poly.pdbx_strand_id
1 'polypeptide(L)'
;MIRIVSFGCSLIPAAFLFHFYEYSQHLRQEDANFLFIASLLFVAIAGILSTKIDVRFLLAANLVHLVISVVLAMSFLPAETSWFNPVGRDIAVALTAILFIVGIWIIRYVSLSLQSSRKKTNA
;
A
#
# COMPACT_ATOMS: atom_id res chain seq x y z
N MET A 1 -18.06 -12.98 1.29
CA MET A 1 -17.31 -12.59 0.08
C MET A 1 -16.60 -11.25 0.24
N ILE A 2 -17.30 -10.12 0.46
CA ILE A 2 -16.67 -8.78 0.51
C ILE A 2 -15.55 -8.65 1.55
N ARG A 3 -15.70 -9.22 2.75
CA ARG A 3 -14.67 -9.17 3.81
C ARG A 3 -13.38 -9.90 3.40
N ILE A 4 -13.50 -11.02 2.70
CA ILE A 4 -12.35 -11.80 2.19
C ILE A 4 -11.63 -11.00 1.11
N VAL A 5 -12.37 -10.38 0.20
CA VAL A 5 -11.80 -9.48 -0.82
C VAL A 5 -11.08 -8.31 -0.16
N SER A 6 -11.71 -7.64 0.81
CA SER A 6 -11.08 -6.54 1.54
C SER A 6 -9.78 -6.98 2.23
N PHE A 7 -9.79 -8.15 2.87
CA PHE A 7 -8.60 -8.69 3.53
C PHE A 7 -7.49 -9.02 2.52
N GLY A 8 -7.83 -9.69 1.41
CA GLY A 8 -6.90 -9.97 0.33
C GLY A 8 -6.28 -8.69 -0.26
N CYS A 9 -7.08 -7.65 -0.51
CA CYS A 9 -6.57 -6.36 -0.97
C CYS A 9 -5.60 -5.71 0.03
N SER A 10 -5.81 -5.90 1.33
CA SER A 10 -4.95 -5.33 2.38
C SER A 10 -3.62 -6.08 2.55
N LEU A 11 -3.48 -7.26 1.95
CA LEU A 11 -2.25 -8.07 1.95
C LEU A 11 -1.36 -7.80 0.73
N ILE A 12 -1.83 -7.02 -0.24
CA ILE A 12 -1.07 -6.73 -1.46
C ILE A 12 0.24 -6.02 -1.07
N PRO A 13 1.41 -6.51 -1.51
CA PRO A 13 2.70 -5.93 -1.17
C PRO A 13 2.98 -4.66 -1.99
N ALA A 14 2.15 -3.64 -1.83
CA ALA A 14 2.10 -2.47 -2.70
C ALA A 14 3.41 -1.67 -2.74
N ALA A 15 4.17 -1.66 -1.64
CA ALA A 15 5.44 -0.96 -1.57
C ALA A 15 6.55 -1.67 -2.38
N PHE A 16 6.55 -3.00 -2.35
CA PHE A 16 7.39 -3.78 -3.26
C PHE A 16 6.99 -3.54 -4.71
N LEU A 17 5.69 -3.63 -5.03
CA LEU A 17 5.21 -3.42 -6.40
C LEU A 17 5.54 -2.02 -6.93
N PHE A 18 5.48 -1.01 -6.06
CA PHE A 18 5.90 0.36 -6.36
C PHE A 18 7.36 0.40 -6.83
N HIS A 19 8.29 -0.06 -5.98
CA HIS A 19 9.71 0.01 -6.30
C HIS A 19 10.12 -0.99 -7.39
N PHE A 20 9.45 -2.13 -7.50
CA PHE A 20 9.68 -3.09 -8.56
C PHE A 20 9.32 -2.52 -9.93
N TYR A 21 8.16 -1.86 -10.04
CA TYR A 21 7.77 -1.17 -11.26
C TYR A 21 8.69 0.01 -11.57
N GLU A 22 8.90 0.90 -10.60
CA GLU A 22 9.78 2.06 -10.72
C GLU A 22 11.19 1.66 -11.21
N TYR A 23 11.80 0.68 -10.55
CA TYR A 23 13.13 0.21 -10.92
C TYR A 23 13.16 -0.46 -12.30
N SER A 24 12.13 -1.23 -12.65
CA SER A 24 12.02 -1.85 -13.97
C SER A 24 11.91 -0.81 -15.09
N GLN A 25 11.23 0.31 -14.84
CA GLN A 25 11.16 1.43 -15.78
C GLN A 25 12.50 2.15 -15.89
N HIS A 26 13.16 2.39 -14.76
CA HIS A 26 14.51 2.96 -14.74
C HIS A 26 15.50 2.15 -15.58
N LEU A 27 15.47 0.81 -15.49
CA LEU A 27 16.30 -0.08 -16.31
C LEU A 27 16.04 0.06 -17.81
N ARG A 28 14.81 0.41 -18.21
CA ARG A 28 14.44 0.69 -19.60
C ARG A 28 14.69 2.13 -20.02
N GLN A 29 15.20 2.97 -19.11
CA GLN A 29 15.32 4.42 -19.31
C GLN A 29 13.96 5.08 -19.62
N GLU A 30 12.89 4.54 -19.03
CA GLU A 30 11.52 5.01 -19.17
C GLU A 30 11.02 5.64 -17.86
N ASP A 31 10.06 6.55 -17.98
CA ASP A 31 9.38 7.13 -16.83
C ASP A 31 8.31 6.19 -16.27
N ALA A 32 8.17 6.16 -14.94
CA ALA A 32 7.16 5.40 -14.23
C ALA A 32 5.79 6.11 -14.23
N ASN A 33 5.26 6.45 -15.40
CA ASN A 33 4.10 7.33 -15.59
C ASN A 33 2.83 6.93 -14.81
N PHE A 34 2.61 5.63 -14.58
CA PHE A 34 1.42 5.14 -13.88
C PHE A 34 1.62 4.98 -12.36
N LEU A 35 2.85 5.16 -11.86
CA LEU A 35 3.21 4.87 -10.47
C LEU A 35 2.37 5.66 -9.47
N PHE A 36 2.25 6.98 -9.68
CA PHE A 36 1.50 7.85 -8.78
C PHE A 36 -0.01 7.55 -8.81
N ILE A 37 -0.61 7.47 -10.00
CA ILE A 37 -2.06 7.23 -10.15
C ILE A 37 -2.43 5.84 -9.62
N ALA A 38 -1.65 4.80 -9.94
CA ALA A 38 -1.88 3.45 -9.44
C ALA A 38 -1.78 3.38 -7.91
N SER A 39 -0.80 4.08 -7.32
CA SER A 39 -0.64 4.15 -5.87
C SER A 39 -1.83 4.84 -5.19
N LEU A 40 -2.30 5.96 -5.75
CA LEU A 40 -3.45 6.69 -5.23
C LEU A 40 -4.74 5.85 -5.32
N LEU A 41 -4.96 5.19 -6.46
CA LEU A 41 -6.09 4.29 -6.66
C LEU A 41 -6.05 3.12 -5.69
N PHE A 42 -4.88 2.50 -5.50
CA PHE A 42 -4.72 1.41 -4.54
C PHE A 42 -5.07 1.86 -3.12
N VAL A 43 -4.50 2.97 -2.65
CA VAL A 43 -4.78 3.53 -1.32
C VAL A 43 -6.27 3.82 -1.15
N ALA A 44 -6.92 4.43 -2.15
CA ALA A 44 -8.34 4.73 -2.11
C ALA A 44 -9.19 3.45 -2.01
N ILE A 45 -8.96 2.48 -2.90
CA ILE A 45 -9.71 1.22 -2.96
C ILE A 45 -9.49 0.41 -1.68
N ALA A 46 -8.23 0.18 -1.29
CA ALA A 46 -7.88 -0.58 -0.09
C ALA A 46 -8.42 0.10 1.17
N GLY A 47 -8.30 1.43 1.28
CA GLY A 47 -8.86 2.22 2.38
C GLY A 47 -10.37 2.07 2.53
N ILE A 48 -11.12 2.22 1.43
CA ILE A 48 -12.59 2.06 1.42
C ILE A 48 -12.98 0.63 1.77
N LEU A 49 -12.35 -0.36 1.14
CA LEU A 49 -12.64 -1.78 1.38
C LEU A 49 -12.30 -2.19 2.81
N SER A 50 -11.23 -1.61 3.38
CA SER A 50 -10.82 -1.94 4.74
C SER A 50 -11.95 -1.70 5.75
N THR A 51 -12.85 -0.73 5.52
CA THR A 51 -13.99 -0.44 6.42
C THR A 51 -14.88 -1.65 6.74
N LYS A 52 -14.79 -2.72 5.95
CA LYS A 52 -15.54 -3.98 6.14
C LYS A 52 -14.80 -5.01 7.02
N ILE A 53 -13.55 -4.74 7.38
CA ILE A 53 -12.67 -5.58 8.19
C ILE A 53 -12.52 -4.98 9.60
N ASP A 54 -12.39 -5.85 10.60
CA ASP A 54 -11.97 -5.44 11.94
C ASP A 54 -10.58 -4.78 11.93
N VAL A 55 -10.40 -3.80 12.82
CA VAL A 55 -9.14 -3.07 13.03
C VAL A 55 -7.99 -4.03 13.33
N ARG A 56 -8.22 -5.10 14.11
CA ARG A 56 -7.18 -6.08 14.48
C ARG A 56 -6.64 -6.82 13.25
N PHE A 57 -7.53 -7.24 12.35
CA PHE A 57 -7.14 -7.92 11.11
C PHE A 57 -6.47 -6.96 10.13
N LEU A 58 -6.91 -5.69 10.07
CA LEU A 58 -6.23 -4.69 9.24
C LEU A 58 -4.80 -4.42 9.74
N LEU A 59 -4.60 -4.30 11.05
CA LEU A 59 -3.26 -4.15 11.63
C LEU A 59 -2.35 -5.34 11.30
N ALA A 60 -2.87 -6.57 11.43
CA ALA A 60 -2.14 -7.76 11.04
C ALA A 60 -1.81 -7.78 9.54
N ALA A 61 -2.76 -7.42 8.68
CA ALA A 61 -2.54 -7.35 7.23
C ALA A 61 -1.47 -6.30 6.86
N ASN A 62 -1.48 -5.13 7.51
CA ASN A 62 -0.47 -4.08 7.30
C ASN A 62 0.93 -4.53 7.73
N LEU A 63 1.05 -5.26 8.84
CA LEU A 63 2.33 -5.82 9.26
C LEU A 63 2.84 -6.86 8.24
N VAL A 64 1.95 -7.72 7.75
CA VAL A 64 2.27 -8.70 6.71
C VAL A 64 2.67 -8.00 5.40
N HIS A 65 1.93 -6.96 4.98
CA HIS A 65 2.26 -6.12 3.83
C HIS A 65 3.67 -5.53 3.96
N LEU A 66 4.00 -4.92 5.09
CA LEU A 66 5.34 -4.37 5.36
C LEU A 66 6.43 -5.45 5.22
N VAL A 67 6.29 -6.56 5.94
CA VAL A 67 7.29 -7.64 5.97
C VAL A 67 7.45 -8.27 4.59
N ILE A 68 6.34 -8.65 3.94
CA ILE A 68 6.38 -9.26 2.61
C ILE A 68 6.99 -8.31 1.59
N SER A 69 6.69 -7.00 1.66
CA SER A 69 7.27 -6.04 0.72
C SER A 69 8.79 -5.99 0.83
N VAL A 70 9.33 -5.96 2.05
CA VAL A 70 10.78 -5.95 2.26
C VAL A 70 11.41 -7.28 1.82
N VAL A 71 10.81 -8.42 2.18
CA VAL A 71 11.32 -9.75 1.77
C VAL A 71 11.35 -9.91 0.25
N LEU A 72 10.30 -9.45 -0.44
CA LEU A 72 10.27 -9.46 -1.90
C LEU A 72 11.32 -8.52 -2.48
N ALA A 73 11.50 -7.32 -1.92
CA ALA A 73 12.56 -6.42 -2.36
C ALA A 73 13.95 -7.05 -2.20
N MET A 74 14.21 -7.76 -1.10
CA MET A 74 15.46 -8.49 -0.89
C MET A 74 15.74 -9.54 -1.97
N SER A 75 14.69 -10.13 -2.53
CA SER A 75 14.80 -11.21 -3.51
C SER A 75 14.87 -10.71 -4.96
N PHE A 76 14.19 -9.61 -5.28
CA PHE A 76 13.95 -9.19 -6.67
C PHE A 76 14.59 -7.85 -7.05
N LEU A 77 15.01 -7.03 -6.08
CA LEU A 77 15.65 -5.74 -6.32
C LEU A 77 17.12 -5.80 -5.89
N PRO A 78 18.06 -5.25 -6.67
CA PRO A 78 19.48 -5.28 -6.31
C PRO A 78 19.76 -4.38 -5.11
N ALA A 79 20.65 -4.83 -4.22
CA ALA A 79 21.04 -4.10 -3.02
C ALA A 79 22.06 -2.97 -3.30
N GLU A 80 23.00 -3.21 -4.22
CA GLU A 80 24.15 -2.35 -4.48
C GLU A 80 23.92 -1.39 -5.65
N THR A 81 22.79 -0.67 -5.65
CA THR A 81 22.52 0.35 -6.68
C THR A 81 22.43 1.74 -6.08
N SER A 82 22.96 2.72 -6.82
CA SER A 82 22.81 4.13 -6.47
C SER A 82 21.35 4.59 -6.48
N TRP A 83 20.45 3.80 -7.10
CA TRP A 83 19.02 4.10 -7.19
C TRP A 83 18.36 4.29 -5.82
N PHE A 84 18.73 3.49 -4.83
CA PHE A 84 18.13 3.56 -3.49
C PHE A 84 18.91 4.44 -2.51
N ASN A 85 19.94 5.16 -2.97
CA ASN A 85 20.70 6.06 -2.10
C ASN A 85 19.88 7.31 -1.73
N PRO A 86 20.08 7.86 -0.52
CA PRO A 86 21.09 7.48 0.48
C PRO A 86 20.61 6.41 1.49
N VAL A 87 19.34 6.03 1.46
CA VAL A 87 18.71 5.24 2.54
C VAL A 87 18.87 3.73 2.37
N GLY A 88 19.13 3.26 1.14
CA GLY A 88 19.19 1.85 0.80
C GLY A 88 17.82 1.23 0.53
N ARG A 89 17.81 0.13 -0.24
CA ARG A 89 16.61 -0.54 -0.76
C ARG A 89 15.62 -0.91 0.34
N ASP A 90 16.08 -1.57 1.39
CA ASP A 90 15.20 -2.16 2.41
C ASP A 90 14.47 -1.06 3.19
N ILE A 91 15.20 0.01 3.54
CA ILE A 91 14.65 1.17 4.23
C ILE A 91 13.70 1.94 3.30
N ALA A 92 14.07 2.15 2.03
CA ALA A 92 13.18 2.80 1.05
C ALA A 92 11.83 2.08 0.93
N VAL A 93 11.87 0.75 0.76
CA VAL A 93 10.65 -0.08 0.64
C VAL A 93 9.83 -0.06 1.93
N ALA A 94 10.48 -0.11 3.10
CA ALA A 94 9.80 -0.02 4.39
C ALA A 94 9.11 1.34 4.60
N LEU A 95 9.78 2.45 4.27
CA LEU A 95 9.19 3.79 4.34
C LEU A 95 7.99 3.93 3.39
N THR A 96 8.12 3.45 2.15
CA THR A 96 7.02 3.43 1.19
C THR A 96 5.84 2.60 1.71
N ALA A 97 6.09 1.44 2.33
CA ALA A 97 5.03 0.64 2.95
C ALA A 97 4.31 1.40 4.06
N ILE A 98 5.05 2.12 4.92
CA ILE A 98 4.47 2.97 5.95
C ILE A 98 3.57 4.05 5.33
N LEU A 99 4.00 4.70 4.25
CA LEU A 99 3.18 5.70 3.54
C LEU A 99 1.87 5.10 2.99
N PHE A 100 1.94 3.92 2.36
CA PHE A 100 0.75 3.20 1.91
C PHE A 100 -0.19 2.88 3.07
N ILE A 101 0.34 2.36 4.18
CA ILE A 101 -0.43 2.03 5.38
C ILE A 101 -1.13 3.28 5.91
N VAL A 102 -0.40 4.39 6.11
CA VAL A 102 -0.95 5.66 6.59
C VAL A 102 -2.07 6.14 5.66
N GLY A 103 -1.85 6.12 4.34
CA GLY A 103 -2.87 6.48 3.36
C GLY A 103 -4.14 5.64 3.49
N ILE A 104 -4.01 4.31 3.62
CA ILE A 104 -5.14 3.40 3.80
C ILE A 104 -5.94 3.76 5.07
N TRP A 105 -5.27 4.05 6.18
CA TRP A 105 -5.92 4.46 7.42
C TRP A 105 -6.66 5.79 7.31
N ILE A 106 -6.07 6.78 6.64
CA ILE A 106 -6.71 8.08 6.38
C ILE A 106 -8.01 7.86 5.60
N ILE A 107 -7.95 7.14 4.48
CA ILE A 107 -9.13 6.87 3.65
C ILE A 107 -10.18 6.03 4.40
N ARG A 108 -9.76 5.04 5.20
CA ARG A 108 -10.66 4.27 6.07
C ARG A 108 -11.43 5.20 7.00
N TYR A 109 -10.72 6.08 7.71
CA TYR A 109 -11.31 7.00 8.68
C TYR A 109 -12.32 7.94 8.03
N VAL A 110 -11.95 8.57 6.91
CA VAL A 110 -12.85 9.42 6.12
C VAL A 110 -14.09 8.63 5.67
N SER A 111 -13.90 7.42 5.16
CA SER A 111 -14.99 6.55 4.69
C SER A 111 -15.95 6.14 5.80
N LEU A 112 -15.46 5.86 7.00
CA LEU A 112 -16.29 5.55 8.17
C LEU A 112 -17.08 6.78 8.64
N SER A 113 -16.44 7.95 8.67
CA SER A 113 -17.09 9.21 9.04
C SER A 113 -18.26 9.53 8.10
N LEU A 114 -18.06 9.42 6.79
CA LEU A 114 -19.12 9.62 5.78
C LEU A 114 -20.28 8.61 5.92
N GLN A 115 -19.98 7.34 6.21
CA GLN A 115 -21.00 6.30 6.44
C GLN A 115 -21.82 6.59 7.70
N SER A 116 -21.18 7.03 8.79
CA SER A 116 -21.84 7.40 10.04
C SER A 116 -22.79 8.59 9.85
N SER A 117 -22.34 9.63 9.16
CA SER A 117 -23.16 10.82 8.87
C SER A 117 -24.41 10.49 8.07
N ARG A 118 -24.30 9.65 7.03
CA ARG A 118 -25.46 9.21 6.24
C ARG A 118 -26.50 8.43 7.06
N LYS A 119 -26.06 7.59 8.00
CA LYS A 119 -26.98 6.84 8.85
C LYS A 119 -27.81 7.76 9.76
N LYS A 120 -27.24 8.88 10.21
CA LYS A 120 -27.93 9.87 11.06
C LYS A 120 -28.95 10.71 10.28
N THR A 121 -28.72 10.97 8.99
CA THR A 121 -29.65 11.74 8.15
C THR A 121 -30.89 10.93 7.73
N ASN A 122 -30.78 9.61 7.66
CA ASN A 122 -31.85 8.71 7.20
C ASN A 122 -32.65 8.06 8.34
N ALA A 123 -32.40 8.44 9.59
CA ALA A 123 -33.09 7.96 10.79
C ALA A 123 -33.97 9.07 11.35
#